data_AF-A0AA36NHW4-F1
#
_entry.id   AF-A0AA36NHW4-F1
#
_cell.length_a   1.000
_cell.length_b   1.000
_cell.length_c   1.000
_cell.angle_alpha   90.00
_cell.angle_beta   90.00
_cell.angle_gamma   90.00
#
_symmetry.space_group_name_H-M   'P 1'
#
loop_
_entity.id
_entity.type
_entity.pdbx_description
1 polymer ?
#
loop_
_entity_poly.entity_id
_entity_poly.type
_entity_poly.pdbx_seq_one_letter_code
_entity_poly.pdbx_strand_id
1 'polypeptide(L)'
;QDAAEATLSALDAITHPMGKYAKLTVEGLAFAYSGDVLHVQKMLQACTDHLEESESFHQAAAVLGIALIAFGEECGAEMACRSIDHILQYGEITLRRAVPLALAILHLSNPKVLVIDTLSKLSHDADQDVATGAIMSMGLIGAGTNNARLAGLLRQLAAYYAKDPNALFMVRIAQGLLYMGKGLLTINPLFSDRFLVDPVAFGSLTVLAHSVLHLKNTILGKSHYLLYHVVPAMRPRWLITVDEEMNELKVPVRVGQAVDVTGMAGRPKQITGFQTRTTPVLLNFQDRAELATEEYLPVTPGTILEDFVILKKNPNYKPATAGA
;
A
#
# COMPACT_ATOMS: atom_id res chain seq x y z
N GLN A 1 16.33 -5.89 -12.87
CA GLN A 1 17.53 -5.84 -12.01
C GLN A 1 18.76 -5.63 -12.87
N ASP A 2 19.08 -6.54 -13.81
CA ASP A 2 20.29 -6.46 -14.65
C ASP A 2 20.41 -5.17 -15.50
N ALA A 3 19.30 -4.66 -16.04
CA ALA A 3 19.30 -3.43 -16.82
C ALA A 3 19.61 -2.17 -15.97
N ALA A 4 19.41 -2.24 -14.65
CA ALA A 4 19.64 -1.12 -13.75
C ALA A 4 21.13 -0.96 -13.39
N GLU A 5 21.94 -2.02 -13.49
CA GLU A 5 23.37 -1.96 -13.15
C GLU A 5 24.15 -1.00 -14.06
N ALA A 6 23.83 -0.99 -15.37
CA ALA A 6 24.39 -0.04 -16.32
C ALA A 6 24.03 1.42 -15.98
N THR A 7 22.82 1.65 -15.47
CA THR A 7 22.40 3.00 -15.04
C THR A 7 23.01 3.40 -13.70
N LEU A 8 23.16 2.46 -12.76
CA LEU A 8 23.79 2.71 -11.46
C LEU A 8 25.27 3.05 -11.63
N SER A 9 25.98 2.30 -12.48
CA SER A 9 27.39 2.58 -12.82
C SER A 9 27.57 3.91 -13.55
N ALA A 10 26.60 4.32 -14.40
CA ALA A 10 26.62 5.65 -15.02
C ALA A 10 26.38 6.77 -13.99
N LEU A 11 25.50 6.55 -13.01
CA LEU A 11 25.24 7.49 -11.92
C LEU A 11 26.41 7.62 -10.94
N ASP A 12 27.22 6.57 -10.78
CA ASP A 12 28.46 6.60 -9.98
C ASP A 12 29.51 7.57 -10.53
N ALA A 13 29.46 7.90 -11.83
CA ALA A 13 30.33 8.91 -12.41
C ALA A 13 29.98 10.35 -11.95
N ILE A 14 28.79 10.56 -11.38
CA ILE A 14 28.31 11.88 -10.96
C ILE A 14 28.65 12.09 -9.47
N THR A 15 29.64 12.93 -9.19
CA THR A 15 30.12 13.22 -7.82
C THR A 15 29.24 14.18 -7.03
N HIS A 16 28.28 14.84 -7.68
CA HIS A 16 27.38 15.79 -7.05
C HIS A 16 26.41 15.07 -6.08
N PRO A 17 26.02 15.67 -4.94
CA PRO A 17 25.04 15.09 -4.02
C PRO A 17 23.79 14.60 -4.77
N MET A 18 23.18 15.41 -5.64
CA MET A 18 22.03 14.97 -6.45
C MET A 18 22.25 13.67 -7.27
N GLY A 19 23.48 13.33 -7.65
CA GLY A 19 23.82 12.04 -8.24
C GLY A 19 23.62 10.88 -7.26
N LYS A 20 24.05 11.05 -6.00
CA LYS A 20 23.78 10.09 -4.91
C LYS A 20 22.28 9.92 -4.64
N TYR A 21 21.49 10.99 -4.75
CA TYR A 21 20.02 10.92 -4.62
C TYR A 21 19.44 10.00 -5.70
N ALA A 22 19.76 10.31 -6.96
CA ALA A 22 19.26 9.57 -8.10
C ALA A 22 19.70 8.11 -8.05
N LYS A 23 20.95 7.84 -7.62
CA LYS A 23 21.45 6.49 -7.42
C LYS A 23 20.60 5.71 -6.42
N LEU A 24 20.39 6.24 -5.22
CA LEU A 24 19.62 5.55 -4.18
C LEU A 24 18.15 5.34 -4.58
N THR A 25 17.54 6.31 -5.27
CA THR A 25 16.18 6.16 -5.80
C THR A 25 16.11 5.07 -6.87
N VAL A 26 17.07 5.03 -7.81
CA VAL A 26 17.14 4.00 -8.86
C VAL A 26 17.43 2.63 -8.27
N GLU A 27 18.33 2.54 -7.28
CA GLU A 27 18.63 1.30 -6.57
C GLU A 27 17.40 0.77 -5.84
N GLY A 28 16.67 1.64 -5.11
CA GLY A 28 15.44 1.26 -4.42
C GLY A 28 14.33 0.80 -5.36
N LEU A 29 14.22 1.39 -6.56
CA LEU A 29 13.28 0.96 -7.59
C LEU A 29 13.71 -0.32 -8.31
N ALA A 30 15.01 -0.51 -8.52
CA ALA A 30 15.54 -1.70 -9.20
C ALA A 30 15.37 -2.98 -8.36
N PHE A 31 15.44 -2.84 -7.03
CA PHE A 31 15.24 -3.91 -6.06
C PHE A 31 13.86 -3.86 -5.38
N ALA A 32 12.92 -3.07 -5.92
CA ALA A 32 11.57 -3.03 -5.41
C ALA A 32 10.91 -4.41 -5.44
N TYR A 33 10.17 -4.76 -4.37
CA TYR A 33 9.47 -6.04 -4.22
C TYR A 33 10.37 -7.30 -4.25
N SER A 34 11.71 -7.17 -4.18
CA SER A 34 12.60 -8.33 -4.20
C SER A 34 12.84 -8.95 -2.82
N GLY A 35 12.50 -8.25 -1.73
CA GLY A 35 12.73 -8.72 -0.36
C GLY A 35 14.22 -8.89 0.01
N ASP A 36 15.14 -8.28 -0.74
CA ASP A 36 16.58 -8.51 -0.53
C ASP A 36 17.10 -7.75 0.70
N VAL A 37 17.36 -8.51 1.76
CA VAL A 37 17.86 -8.02 3.04
C VAL A 37 19.23 -7.35 2.91
N LEU A 38 20.08 -7.76 1.98
CA LEU A 38 21.42 -7.18 1.82
C LEU A 38 21.32 -5.73 1.34
N HIS A 39 20.43 -5.45 0.39
CA HIS A 39 20.21 -4.09 -0.10
C HIS A 39 19.49 -3.22 0.93
N VAL A 40 18.56 -3.78 1.71
CA VAL A 40 17.99 -3.09 2.87
C VAL A 40 19.07 -2.70 3.88
N GLN A 41 20.02 -3.59 4.19
CA GLN A 41 21.13 -3.31 5.10
C GLN A 41 22.07 -2.22 4.57
N LYS A 42 22.40 -2.25 3.27
CA LYS A 42 23.20 -1.19 2.63
C LYS A 42 22.51 0.18 2.73
N MET A 43 21.21 0.23 2.49
CA MET A 43 20.42 1.46 2.62
C MET A 43 20.35 1.95 4.07
N LEU A 44 20.23 1.04 5.04
CA LEU A 44 20.30 1.38 6.47
C LEU A 44 21.66 1.96 6.85
N GLN A 45 22.76 1.38 6.35
CA GLN A 45 24.10 1.90 6.59
C GLN A 45 24.28 3.31 6.00
N ALA A 46 23.73 3.57 4.81
CA ALA A 46 23.71 4.93 4.24
C ALA A 46 22.89 5.93 5.07
N CYS A 47 21.93 5.46 5.87
CA CYS A 47 21.16 6.29 6.79
C CYS A 47 21.85 6.52 8.14
N THR A 48 22.88 5.74 8.51
CA THR A 48 23.58 5.90 9.79
C THR A 48 24.67 6.97 9.79
N ASP A 49 25.17 7.35 8.61
CA ASP A 49 26.16 8.40 8.47
C ASP A 49 25.51 9.75 8.83
N HIS A 50 26.04 10.47 9.81
CA HIS A 50 25.52 11.79 10.19
C HIS A 50 26.11 12.81 9.22
N LEU A 51 25.29 13.31 8.30
CA LEU A 51 25.71 14.23 7.23
C LEU A 51 25.08 15.61 7.46
N GLU A 52 25.76 16.67 7.02
CA GLU A 52 25.19 18.02 7.08
C GLU A 52 23.89 18.13 6.26
N GLU A 53 22.95 19.00 6.69
CA GLU A 53 21.58 19.12 6.16
C GLU A 53 21.47 19.22 4.63
N SER A 54 22.50 19.74 3.95
CA SER A 54 22.53 19.90 2.49
C SER A 54 22.73 18.59 1.71
N GLU A 55 23.35 17.56 2.32
CA GLU A 55 23.53 16.22 1.73
C GLU A 55 22.49 15.21 2.23
N SER A 56 21.69 15.59 3.22
CA SER A 56 20.73 14.70 3.89
C SER A 56 19.51 14.31 3.03
N PHE A 57 19.28 14.97 1.89
CA PHE A 57 18.22 14.57 0.95
C PHE A 57 18.38 13.14 0.42
N HIS A 58 19.61 12.63 0.33
CA HIS A 58 19.90 11.25 -0.09
C HIS A 58 19.41 10.23 0.92
N GLN A 59 19.45 10.59 2.19
CA GLN A 59 19.03 9.72 3.27
C GLN A 59 17.51 9.57 3.31
N ALA A 60 16.76 10.64 3.01
CA ALA A 60 15.31 10.56 2.84
C ALA A 60 14.91 9.60 1.70
N ALA A 61 15.67 9.60 0.58
CA ALA A 61 15.46 8.64 -0.51
C ALA A 61 15.82 7.21 -0.10
N ALA A 62 16.87 7.00 0.71
CA ALA A 62 17.22 5.68 1.23
C ALA A 62 16.12 5.10 2.16
N VAL A 63 15.52 5.92 3.02
CA VAL A 63 14.39 5.49 3.89
C VAL A 63 13.18 5.08 3.05
N LEU A 64 12.86 5.81 1.97
CA LEU A 64 11.83 5.39 1.03
C LEU A 64 12.23 4.12 0.28
N GLY A 65 13.50 3.98 -0.11
CA GLY A 65 14.03 2.78 -0.75
C GLY A 65 13.84 1.52 0.11
N ILE A 66 14.08 1.59 1.42
CA ILE A 66 13.82 0.49 2.36
C ILE A 66 12.34 0.07 2.30
N ALA A 67 11.42 1.04 2.32
CA ALA A 67 9.99 0.76 2.23
C ALA A 67 9.59 0.16 0.88
N LEU A 68 10.23 0.56 -0.22
CA LEU A 68 9.96 0.04 -1.57
C LEU A 68 10.52 -1.39 -1.76
N ILE A 69 11.67 -1.71 -1.18
CA ILE A 69 12.26 -3.07 -1.26
C ILE A 69 11.44 -4.05 -0.41
N ALA A 70 11.03 -3.64 0.79
CA ALA A 70 10.23 -4.45 1.70
C ALA A 70 8.72 -4.44 1.37
N PHE A 71 8.31 -3.77 0.29
CA PHE A 71 6.93 -3.71 -0.14
C PHE A 71 6.47 -5.09 -0.66
N GLY A 72 5.30 -5.55 -0.23
CA GLY A 72 4.65 -6.76 -0.74
C GLY A 72 4.68 -7.97 0.18
N GLU A 73 5.74 -8.15 0.97
CA GLU A 73 5.85 -9.23 1.94
C GLU A 73 5.42 -8.80 3.35
N GLU A 74 4.56 -9.57 4.01
CA GLU A 74 4.11 -9.22 5.36
C GLU A 74 5.25 -9.26 6.39
N CYS A 75 6.10 -10.29 6.32
CA CYS A 75 7.27 -10.42 7.21
C CYS A 75 8.28 -9.30 6.98
N GLY A 76 8.62 -9.02 5.71
CA GLY A 76 9.53 -7.93 5.35
C GLY A 76 9.02 -6.56 5.79
N ALA A 77 7.72 -6.29 5.60
CA ALA A 77 7.11 -5.05 6.04
C ALA A 77 7.15 -4.85 7.56
N GLU A 78 6.94 -5.91 8.35
CA GLU A 78 7.04 -5.84 9.82
C GLU A 78 8.49 -5.65 10.30
N MET A 79 9.46 -6.28 9.64
CA MET A 79 10.88 -6.04 9.93
C MET A 79 11.28 -4.60 9.58
N ALA A 80 10.90 -4.11 8.40
CA ALA A 80 11.16 -2.75 7.96
C ALA A 80 10.51 -1.70 8.87
N CYS A 81 9.28 -1.96 9.37
CA CYS A 81 8.61 -1.09 10.34
C CYS A 81 9.45 -0.89 11.61
N ARG A 82 10.07 -1.96 12.14
CA ARG A 82 10.95 -1.87 13.32
C ARG A 82 12.22 -1.07 13.04
N SER A 83 12.82 -1.25 11.86
CA SER A 83 13.98 -0.47 11.44
C SER A 83 13.65 1.02 11.29
N ILE A 84 12.47 1.33 10.73
CA ILE A 84 11.95 2.69 10.60
C ILE A 84 11.66 3.32 11.97
N ASP A 85 11.14 2.56 12.94
CA ASP A 85 10.94 3.05 14.31
C ASP A 85 12.26 3.44 14.99
N HIS A 86 13.34 2.71 14.74
CA HIS A 86 14.68 3.08 15.21
C HIS A 86 15.16 4.38 14.56
N ILE A 87 14.96 4.53 13.25
CA ILE A 87 15.25 5.79 12.53
C ILE A 87 14.42 6.95 13.08
N LEU A 88 13.17 6.70 13.49
CA LEU A 88 12.31 7.73 14.05
C LEU A 88 12.83 8.26 15.40
N GLN A 89 13.43 7.41 16.23
CA GLN A 89 13.93 7.79 17.56
C GLN A 89 15.28 8.50 17.50
N TYR A 90 16.18 8.07 16.60
CA TYR A 90 17.57 8.52 16.56
C TYR A 90 17.94 9.35 15.33
N GLY A 91 17.06 9.45 14.34
CA GLY A 91 17.32 10.13 13.08
C GLY A 91 17.19 11.65 13.16
N GLU A 92 17.88 12.31 12.24
CA GLU A 92 17.78 13.75 12.02
C GLU A 92 16.39 14.17 11.50
N ILE A 93 16.10 15.47 11.51
CA ILE A 93 14.77 16.01 11.14
C ILE A 93 14.39 15.65 9.69
N THR A 94 15.37 15.63 8.78
CA THR A 94 15.23 15.22 7.37
C THR A 94 14.80 13.76 7.23
N LEU A 95 15.42 12.86 7.98
CA LEU A 95 15.04 11.44 8.05
C LEU A 95 13.63 11.28 8.64
N ARG A 96 13.34 12.02 9.72
CA ARG A 96 12.02 12.01 10.37
C ARG A 96 10.88 12.46 9.44
N ARG A 97 11.15 13.31 8.45
CA ARG A 97 10.17 13.70 7.41
C ARG A 97 9.83 12.55 6.45
N ALA A 98 10.77 11.64 6.19
CA ALA A 98 10.55 10.50 5.30
C ALA A 98 9.84 9.31 5.98
N VAL A 99 9.96 9.20 7.32
CA VAL A 99 9.40 8.09 8.11
C VAL A 99 7.89 7.89 7.93
N PRO A 100 7.01 8.91 8.08
CA PRO A 100 5.57 8.72 7.95
C PRO A 100 5.18 8.11 6.60
N LEU A 101 5.84 8.56 5.54
CA LEU A 101 5.59 8.13 4.17
C LEU A 101 6.11 6.72 3.91
N ALA A 102 7.26 6.36 4.45
CA ALA A 102 7.78 5.00 4.41
C ALA A 102 6.81 4.01 5.09
N LEU A 103 6.26 4.38 6.25
CA LEU A 103 5.22 3.59 6.92
C LEU A 103 3.93 3.47 6.08
N ALA A 104 3.58 4.52 5.33
CA ALA A 104 2.41 4.51 4.46
C ALA A 104 2.55 3.54 3.28
N ILE A 105 3.73 3.51 2.65
CA ILE A 105 4.02 2.62 1.52
C ILE A 105 3.95 1.16 1.98
N LEU A 106 4.54 0.82 3.13
CA LEU A 106 4.51 -0.54 3.68
C LEU A 106 3.09 -1.05 3.98
N HIS A 107 2.16 -0.15 4.30
CA HIS A 107 0.80 -0.49 4.74
C HIS A 107 -0.28 0.18 3.90
N LEU A 108 -0.12 0.16 2.59
CA LEU A 108 -1.07 0.73 1.64
C LEU A 108 -2.45 0.05 1.72
N SER A 109 -3.51 0.83 1.95
CA SER A 109 -4.88 0.33 2.16
C SER A 109 -5.04 -0.75 3.25
N ASN A 110 -4.06 -0.92 4.14
CA ASN A 110 -4.09 -1.86 5.27
C ASN A 110 -3.98 -1.10 6.60
N PRO A 111 -5.11 -0.70 7.20
CA PRO A 111 -5.12 0.12 8.40
C PRO A 111 -4.80 -0.71 9.66
N LYS A 112 -3.53 -1.02 9.87
CA LYS A 112 -3.03 -1.59 11.15
C LYS A 112 -3.11 -0.53 12.25
N VAL A 113 -3.64 -0.90 13.41
CA VAL A 113 -3.85 0.02 14.55
C VAL A 113 -2.54 0.62 15.04
N LEU A 114 -1.47 -0.18 15.12
CA LEU A 114 -0.15 0.28 15.56
C LEU A 114 0.36 1.45 14.73
N VAL A 115 0.24 1.35 13.40
CA VAL A 115 0.74 2.35 12.44
C VAL A 115 -0.11 3.62 12.50
N ILE A 116 -1.42 3.49 12.72
CA ILE A 116 -2.30 4.64 12.92
C ILE A 116 -1.90 5.40 14.19
N ASP A 117 -1.55 4.69 15.26
CA ASP A 117 -1.17 5.32 16.53
C ASP A 117 0.21 5.99 16.47
N THR A 118 1.16 5.46 15.70
CA THR A 118 2.44 6.14 15.44
C THR A 118 2.23 7.40 14.60
N LEU A 119 1.47 7.32 13.50
CA LEU A 119 1.18 8.47 12.64
C LEU A 119 0.33 9.55 13.33
N SER A 120 -0.59 9.16 14.21
CA SER A 120 -1.37 10.11 15.00
C SER A 120 -0.48 10.95 15.92
N LYS A 121 0.58 10.36 16.49
CA LYS A 121 1.55 11.11 17.29
C LYS A 121 2.35 12.08 16.41
N LEU A 122 2.77 11.64 15.22
CA LEU A 122 3.53 12.47 14.27
C LEU A 122 2.71 13.61 13.66
N SER A 123 1.39 13.49 13.61
CA SER A 123 0.50 14.57 13.11
C SER A 123 0.46 15.84 13.98
N HIS A 124 0.97 15.77 15.21
CA HIS A 124 1.10 16.90 16.14
C HIS A 124 2.57 17.29 16.40
N ASP A 125 3.51 16.85 15.55
CA ASP A 125 4.92 17.25 15.66
C ASP A 125 5.07 18.77 15.44
N ALA A 126 6.10 19.36 16.04
CA ALA A 126 6.43 20.77 15.92
C ALA A 126 6.85 21.14 14.48
N ASP A 127 7.43 20.20 13.74
CA ASP A 127 7.78 20.41 12.33
C ASP A 127 6.57 20.19 11.42
N GLN A 128 6.14 21.25 10.74
CA GLN A 128 4.97 21.23 9.85
C GLN A 128 5.13 20.25 8.69
N ASP A 129 6.35 20.04 8.19
CA ASP A 129 6.59 19.13 7.06
C ASP A 129 6.39 17.66 7.47
N VAL A 130 6.78 17.28 8.70
CA VAL A 130 6.50 15.95 9.28
C VAL A 130 5.02 15.78 9.54
N ALA A 131 4.37 16.78 10.14
CA ALA A 131 2.95 16.72 10.47
C ALA A 131 2.06 16.59 9.23
N THR A 132 2.32 17.38 8.18
CA THR A 132 1.60 17.29 6.90
C THR A 132 1.89 16.00 6.14
N GLY A 133 3.13 15.49 6.19
CA GLY A 133 3.50 14.18 5.68
C GLY A 133 2.76 13.04 6.40
N ALA A 134 2.62 13.11 7.73
CA ALA A 134 1.87 12.13 8.52
C ALA A 134 0.36 12.15 8.22
N ILE A 135 -0.22 13.33 8.01
CA ILE A 135 -1.63 13.47 7.60
C ILE A 135 -1.88 12.80 6.24
N MET A 136 -1.01 13.05 5.25
CA MET A 136 -1.11 12.42 3.94
C MET A 136 -0.95 10.89 4.04
N SER A 137 0.02 10.45 4.85
CA SER A 137 0.31 9.04 5.11
C SER A 137 -0.89 8.29 5.72
N MET A 138 -1.59 8.93 6.67
CA MET A 138 -2.86 8.43 7.19
C MET A 138 -3.92 8.25 6.10
N GLY A 139 -4.02 9.20 5.17
CA GLY A 139 -4.92 9.10 4.01
C GLY A 139 -4.61 7.89 3.12
N LEU A 140 -3.33 7.62 2.85
CA LEU A 140 -2.88 6.51 2.01
C LEU A 140 -3.10 5.13 2.66
N ILE A 141 -2.84 4.99 3.95
CA ILE A 141 -3.10 3.73 4.70
C ILE A 141 -4.60 3.43 4.80
N GLY A 142 -5.41 4.49 4.94
CA GLY A 142 -6.86 4.39 5.05
C GLY A 142 -7.60 4.28 3.73
N ALA A 143 -6.90 4.34 2.59
CA ALA A 143 -7.54 4.57 1.30
C ALA A 143 -8.58 3.49 0.97
N GLY A 144 -9.83 3.90 0.75
CA GLY A 144 -10.93 2.98 0.41
C GLY A 144 -11.43 2.07 1.52
N THR A 145 -10.83 2.10 2.71
CA THR A 145 -11.18 1.15 3.79
C THR A 145 -12.38 1.61 4.62
N ASN A 146 -12.71 2.91 4.58
CA ASN A 146 -13.74 3.53 5.40
C ASN A 146 -13.61 3.18 6.90
N ASN A 147 -12.38 3.16 7.42
CA ASN A 147 -12.13 2.85 8.82
C ASN A 147 -12.64 3.98 9.74
N ALA A 148 -13.57 3.65 10.63
CA ALA A 148 -14.23 4.60 11.53
C ALA A 148 -13.25 5.33 12.47
N ARG A 149 -12.21 4.65 12.97
CA ARG A 149 -11.22 5.25 13.88
C ARG A 149 -10.41 6.34 13.17
N LEU A 150 -9.91 6.02 11.98
CA LEU A 150 -9.13 6.94 11.17
C LEU A 150 -9.98 8.14 10.70
N ALA A 151 -11.25 7.90 10.35
CA ALA A 151 -12.19 8.97 10.05
C ALA A 151 -12.42 9.90 11.25
N GLY A 152 -12.51 9.37 12.46
CA GLY A 152 -12.60 10.15 13.69
C GLY A 152 -11.38 11.05 13.91
N LEU A 153 -10.17 10.48 13.78
CA LEU A 153 -8.90 11.21 13.92
C LEU A 153 -8.76 12.33 12.87
N LEU A 154 -9.05 12.04 11.60
CA LEU A 154 -8.97 13.05 10.53
C LEU A 154 -9.98 14.19 10.72
N ARG A 155 -11.15 13.95 11.34
CA ARG A 155 -12.09 15.03 11.68
C ARG A 155 -11.57 15.91 12.81
N GLN A 156 -10.94 15.33 13.82
CA GLN A 156 -10.31 16.09 14.91
C GLN A 156 -9.15 16.93 14.38
N LEU A 157 -8.31 16.38 13.50
CA LEU A 157 -7.22 17.11 12.85
C LEU A 157 -7.72 18.26 11.97
N ALA A 158 -8.86 18.10 11.29
CA ALA A 158 -9.46 19.18 10.51
C ALA A 158 -9.90 20.37 11.39
N ALA A 159 -10.39 20.09 12.61
CA ALA A 159 -10.74 21.13 13.57
C ALA A 159 -9.49 21.80 14.18
N TYR A 160 -8.43 21.03 14.43
CA TYR A 160 -7.16 21.54 14.96
C TYR A 160 -6.45 22.46 13.97
N TYR A 161 -6.30 22.02 12.71
CA TYR A 161 -5.63 22.78 11.64
C TYR A 161 -6.54 23.77 10.91
N ALA A 162 -7.69 24.13 11.48
CA ALA A 162 -8.65 25.04 10.83
C ALA A 162 -8.08 26.42 10.47
N LYS A 163 -7.03 26.86 11.19
CA LYS A 163 -6.36 28.15 10.95
C LYS A 163 -5.29 28.11 9.87
N ASP A 164 -4.73 26.95 9.55
CA ASP A 164 -3.66 26.80 8.55
C ASP A 164 -4.24 26.23 7.24
N PRO A 165 -4.33 27.03 6.15
CA PRO A 165 -4.90 26.59 4.89
C PRO A 165 -4.17 25.38 4.27
N ASN A 166 -2.84 25.30 4.43
CA ASN A 166 -2.01 24.27 3.80
C ASN A 166 -2.20 22.91 4.48
N ALA A 167 -2.14 22.88 5.81
CA ALA A 167 -2.43 21.67 6.58
C ALA A 167 -3.89 21.23 6.39
N LEU A 168 -4.85 22.18 6.38
CA LEU A 168 -6.27 21.87 6.16
C LEU A 168 -6.53 21.27 4.77
N PHE A 169 -5.85 21.77 3.74
CA PHE A 169 -5.91 21.19 2.40
C PHE A 169 -5.48 19.72 2.39
N MET A 170 -4.38 19.40 3.08
CA MET A 170 -3.88 18.02 3.18
C MET A 170 -4.83 17.11 3.97
N VAL A 171 -5.40 17.60 5.08
CA VAL A 171 -6.40 16.83 5.85
C VAL A 171 -7.61 16.49 5.00
N ARG A 172 -8.10 17.44 4.17
CA ARG A 172 -9.23 17.19 3.27
C ARG A 172 -8.92 16.16 2.20
N ILE A 173 -7.70 16.18 1.63
CA ILE A 173 -7.26 15.15 0.69
C ILE A 173 -7.24 13.78 1.39
N ALA A 174 -6.66 13.70 2.58
CA ALA A 174 -6.60 12.45 3.35
C ALA A 174 -8.01 11.91 3.67
N GLN A 175 -8.95 12.79 4.02
CA GLN A 175 -10.37 12.42 4.19
C GLN A 175 -10.98 11.91 2.88
N GLY A 176 -10.70 12.56 1.75
CA GLY A 176 -11.16 12.12 0.43
C GLY A 176 -10.64 10.73 0.06
N LEU A 177 -9.37 10.45 0.35
CA LEU A 177 -8.75 9.13 0.11
C LEU A 177 -9.40 8.04 0.98
N LEU A 178 -9.73 8.33 2.24
CA LEU A 178 -10.40 7.36 3.12
C LEU A 178 -11.75 6.89 2.58
N TYR A 179 -12.51 7.79 1.94
CA TYR A 179 -13.82 7.52 1.34
C TYR A 179 -13.76 7.30 -0.18
N MET A 180 -12.59 6.93 -0.72
CA MET A 180 -12.39 6.73 -2.15
C MET A 180 -13.41 5.77 -2.75
N GLY A 181 -14.15 6.22 -3.77
CA GLY A 181 -15.25 5.45 -4.37
C GLY A 181 -16.35 5.02 -3.38
N LYS A 182 -16.57 5.76 -2.28
CA LYS A 182 -17.43 5.37 -1.13
C LYS A 182 -16.96 4.10 -0.39
N GLY A 183 -15.68 3.76 -0.51
CA GLY A 183 -15.09 2.53 0.04
C GLY A 183 -15.05 1.36 -0.95
N LEU A 184 -15.33 1.62 -2.23
CA LEU A 184 -15.30 0.61 -3.29
C LEU A 184 -13.94 0.51 -3.99
N LEU A 185 -13.13 1.57 -3.92
CA LEU A 185 -11.81 1.66 -4.55
C LEU A 185 -10.74 1.71 -3.48
N THR A 186 -9.69 0.89 -3.59
CA THR A 186 -8.49 0.90 -2.76
C THR A 186 -7.27 1.33 -3.57
N ILE A 187 -6.18 1.69 -2.88
CA ILE A 187 -4.88 1.88 -3.52
C ILE A 187 -4.07 0.62 -3.27
N ASN A 188 -3.79 -0.16 -4.32
CA ASN A 188 -2.90 -1.31 -4.24
C ASN A 188 -2.22 -1.55 -5.59
N PRO A 189 -0.88 -1.40 -5.69
CA PRO A 189 -0.14 -1.73 -6.91
C PRO A 189 -0.02 -3.25 -7.12
N LEU A 190 -0.34 -4.06 -6.11
CA LEU A 190 -0.28 -5.51 -6.18
C LEU A 190 -1.54 -6.11 -6.83
N PHE A 191 -1.34 -7.16 -7.60
CA PHE A 191 -2.35 -7.96 -8.30
C PHE A 191 -2.34 -9.40 -7.78
N SER A 192 -3.52 -10.05 -7.81
CA SER A 192 -3.69 -11.49 -7.54
C SER A 192 -3.06 -11.89 -6.21
N ASP A 193 -3.65 -11.41 -5.11
CA ASP A 193 -3.21 -11.73 -3.75
C ASP A 193 -1.71 -11.53 -3.51
N ARG A 194 -1.22 -10.36 -3.93
CA ARG A 194 0.15 -9.89 -3.70
C ARG A 194 1.23 -10.67 -4.42
N PHE A 195 0.90 -11.41 -5.47
CA PHE A 195 1.88 -12.16 -6.26
C PHE A 195 2.50 -11.35 -7.41
N LEU A 196 1.74 -10.43 -8.02
CA LEU A 196 2.20 -9.63 -9.16
C LEU A 196 2.25 -8.15 -8.79
N VAL A 197 3.32 -7.46 -9.18
CA VAL A 197 3.41 -6.00 -9.09
C VAL A 197 3.11 -5.40 -10.44
N ASP A 198 2.19 -4.43 -10.50
CA ASP A 198 2.05 -3.58 -11.67
C ASP A 198 3.12 -2.48 -11.65
N PRO A 199 4.08 -2.48 -12.59
CA PRO A 199 5.18 -1.52 -12.59
C PRO A 199 4.71 -0.08 -12.80
N VAL A 200 3.58 0.14 -13.47
CA VAL A 200 3.04 1.47 -13.73
C VAL A 200 2.44 2.07 -12.46
N ALA A 201 1.62 1.28 -11.76
CA ALA A 201 1.04 1.68 -10.48
C ALA A 201 2.12 1.90 -9.41
N PHE A 202 3.16 1.07 -9.40
CA PHE A 202 4.27 1.21 -8.46
C PHE A 202 5.12 2.46 -8.75
N GLY A 203 5.43 2.73 -10.02
CA GLY A 203 6.12 3.95 -10.43
C GLY A 203 5.33 5.21 -10.09
N SER A 204 4.01 5.19 -10.27
CA SER A 204 3.15 6.35 -9.98
C SER A 204 3.04 6.64 -8.48
N LEU A 205 2.98 5.60 -7.64
CA LEU A 205 3.05 5.74 -6.17
C LEU A 205 4.40 6.30 -5.73
N THR A 206 5.50 5.89 -6.38
CA THR A 206 6.84 6.39 -6.08
C THR A 206 6.99 7.87 -6.43
N VAL A 207 6.40 8.33 -7.54
CA VAL A 207 6.36 9.75 -7.90
C VAL A 207 5.59 10.56 -6.84
N LEU A 208 4.46 10.03 -6.36
CA LEU A 208 3.71 10.66 -5.28
C LEU A 208 4.55 10.74 -3.99
N ALA A 209 5.24 9.66 -3.63
CA ALA A 209 6.09 9.59 -2.46
C ALA A 209 7.20 10.67 -2.49
N HIS A 210 7.95 10.76 -3.58
CA HIS A 210 8.99 11.78 -3.73
C HIS A 210 8.41 13.20 -3.78
N SER A 211 7.20 13.37 -4.32
CA SER A 211 6.50 14.67 -4.30
C SER A 211 6.12 15.10 -2.88
N VAL A 212 5.74 14.16 -2.01
CA VAL A 212 5.37 14.39 -0.60
C VAL A 212 6.61 14.65 0.29
N LEU A 213 7.82 14.26 -0.10
CA LEU A 213 9.03 14.68 0.62
C LEU A 213 9.26 16.21 0.57
N HIS A 214 8.75 16.88 -0.47
CA HIS A 214 8.92 18.33 -0.70
C HIS A 214 7.60 19.09 -0.81
N LEU A 215 6.69 18.87 0.15
CA LEU A 215 5.32 19.38 0.15
C LEU A 215 5.17 20.87 -0.13
N LYS A 216 6.01 21.72 0.48
CA LYS A 216 5.94 23.19 0.36
C LYS A 216 6.13 23.67 -1.09
N ASN A 217 7.01 23.03 -1.85
CA ASN A 217 7.38 23.46 -3.20
C ASN A 217 6.54 22.79 -4.29
N THR A 218 6.15 21.53 -4.07
CA THR A 218 5.45 20.70 -5.07
C THR A 218 3.93 20.84 -4.95
N ILE A 219 3.33 20.17 -3.96
CA ILE A 219 1.88 19.96 -3.82
C ILE A 219 1.18 21.21 -3.28
N LEU A 220 1.78 21.90 -2.30
CA LEU A 220 1.22 23.12 -1.71
C LEU A 220 1.55 24.39 -2.54
N GLY A 221 2.44 24.25 -3.51
CA GLY A 221 2.91 25.33 -4.36
C GLY A 221 2.23 25.34 -5.72
N LYS A 222 2.98 24.99 -6.77
CA LYS A 222 2.52 25.14 -8.17
C LYS A 222 1.92 23.85 -8.75
N SER A 223 2.28 22.69 -8.21
CA SER A 223 2.06 21.39 -8.87
C SER A 223 1.09 20.50 -8.10
N HIS A 224 -0.11 21.00 -7.85
CA HIS A 224 -1.22 20.24 -7.23
C HIS A 224 -1.60 18.98 -8.03
N TYR A 225 -1.38 18.98 -9.34
CA TYR A 225 -1.73 17.88 -10.24
C TYR A 225 -0.91 16.60 -10.00
N LEU A 226 0.21 16.68 -9.29
CA LEU A 226 1.03 15.51 -8.96
C LEU A 226 0.26 14.49 -8.10
N LEU A 227 -0.79 14.93 -7.39
CA LEU A 227 -1.70 14.04 -6.67
C LEU A 227 -2.47 13.08 -7.59
N TYR A 228 -2.68 13.43 -8.86
CA TYR A 228 -3.35 12.55 -9.82
C TYR A 228 -2.52 11.31 -10.21
N HIS A 229 -1.22 11.28 -9.87
CA HIS A 229 -0.41 10.07 -10.02
C HIS A 229 -0.85 8.92 -9.11
N VAL A 230 -1.82 9.13 -8.20
CA VAL A 230 -2.47 8.03 -7.47
C VAL A 230 -3.38 7.18 -8.38
N VAL A 231 -3.93 7.74 -9.47
CA VAL A 231 -4.98 7.10 -10.27
C VAL A 231 -4.60 5.72 -10.81
N PRO A 232 -3.39 5.47 -11.37
CA PRO A 232 -3.01 4.14 -11.85
C PRO A 232 -2.97 3.07 -10.74
N ALA A 233 -2.80 3.49 -9.48
CA ALA A 233 -2.80 2.59 -8.34
C ALA A 233 -4.19 2.37 -7.71
N MET A 234 -5.23 3.08 -8.20
CA MET A 234 -6.61 2.89 -7.75
C MET A 234 -7.20 1.63 -8.38
N ARG A 235 -7.67 0.70 -7.55
CA ARG A 235 -8.34 -0.53 -7.98
C ARG A 235 -9.64 -0.78 -7.23
N PRO A 236 -10.65 -1.40 -7.88
CA PRO A 236 -11.86 -1.83 -7.20
C PRO A 236 -11.58 -2.95 -6.20
N ARG A 237 -12.47 -3.09 -5.22
CA ARG A 237 -12.39 -4.04 -4.10
C ARG A 237 -13.59 -5.01 -4.06
N TRP A 238 -14.50 -4.88 -5.02
CA TRP A 238 -15.70 -5.71 -5.09
C TRP A 238 -15.39 -7.05 -5.75
N LEU A 239 -16.11 -8.09 -5.35
CA LEU A 239 -16.18 -9.36 -6.03
C LEU A 239 -17.55 -9.47 -6.69
N ILE A 240 -17.57 -9.46 -8.00
CA ILE A 240 -18.77 -9.62 -8.84
C ILE A 240 -18.63 -10.91 -9.63
N THR A 241 -19.68 -11.73 -9.61
CA THR A 241 -19.76 -12.96 -10.38
C THR A 241 -20.68 -12.76 -11.57
N VAL A 242 -20.19 -13.15 -12.76
CA VAL A 242 -20.92 -13.03 -14.03
C VAL A 242 -20.99 -14.40 -14.72
N ASP A 243 -22.05 -14.64 -15.49
CA ASP A 243 -22.21 -15.85 -16.32
C ASP A 243 -21.43 -15.71 -17.66
N GLU A 244 -21.35 -16.78 -18.46
CA GLU A 244 -20.72 -16.77 -19.80
C GLU A 244 -21.38 -15.73 -20.74
N GLU A 245 -22.63 -15.37 -20.50
CA GLU A 245 -23.40 -14.36 -21.24
C GLU A 245 -23.25 -12.93 -20.66
N MET A 246 -22.30 -12.69 -19.74
CA MET A 246 -22.08 -11.40 -19.07
C MET A 246 -23.26 -10.89 -18.22
N ASN A 247 -24.20 -11.76 -17.87
CA ASN A 247 -25.28 -11.45 -16.93
C ASN A 247 -24.80 -11.60 -15.48
N GLU A 248 -25.25 -10.71 -14.59
CA GLU A 248 -24.94 -10.80 -13.16
C GLU A 248 -25.54 -12.06 -12.54
N LEU A 249 -24.68 -12.92 -11.98
CA LEU A 249 -25.10 -14.13 -11.28
C LEU A 249 -24.84 -13.98 -9.79
N LYS A 250 -25.88 -14.10 -8.96
CA LYS A 250 -25.76 -14.00 -7.50
C LYS A 250 -25.45 -15.38 -6.91
N VAL A 251 -24.20 -15.60 -6.53
CA VAL A 251 -23.73 -16.88 -5.97
C VAL A 251 -23.30 -16.65 -4.51
N PRO A 252 -23.60 -17.59 -3.60
CA PRO A 252 -23.07 -17.52 -2.24
C PRO A 252 -21.55 -17.76 -2.24
N VAL A 253 -20.83 -16.81 -1.65
CA VAL A 253 -19.37 -16.82 -1.47
C VAL A 253 -19.07 -16.79 0.03
N ARG A 254 -18.10 -17.60 0.46
CA ARG A 254 -17.54 -17.57 1.81
C ARG A 254 -16.38 -16.59 1.82
N VAL A 255 -16.49 -15.53 2.61
CA VAL A 255 -15.42 -14.54 2.79
C VAL A 255 -14.86 -14.72 4.19
N GLY A 256 -13.55 -14.90 4.30
CA GLY A 256 -12.85 -15.07 5.57
C GLY A 256 -11.40 -14.60 5.49
N GLN A 257 -10.70 -14.61 6.62
CA GLN A 257 -9.30 -14.19 6.66
C GLN A 257 -8.41 -15.21 5.95
N ALA A 258 -7.51 -14.72 5.12
CA ALA A 258 -6.50 -15.52 4.44
C ALA A 258 -5.60 -16.24 5.46
N VAL A 259 -5.38 -17.54 5.27
CA VAL A 259 -4.39 -18.31 6.01
C VAL A 259 -3.43 -18.98 5.04
N ASP A 260 -2.14 -18.91 5.38
CA ASP A 260 -1.11 -19.62 4.65
C ASP A 260 -1.25 -21.14 4.92
N VAL A 261 -1.57 -21.88 3.86
CA VAL A 261 -1.80 -23.34 3.92
C VAL A 261 -0.56 -24.15 3.53
N THR A 262 0.56 -23.48 3.25
CA THR A 262 1.82 -24.15 2.91
C THR A 262 2.28 -25.05 4.05
N GLY A 263 2.56 -26.32 3.75
CA GLY A 263 3.01 -27.32 4.73
C GLY A 263 1.91 -28.11 5.47
N MET A 264 0.63 -27.84 5.20
CA MET A 264 -0.47 -28.64 5.75
C MET A 264 -0.73 -29.89 4.90
N ALA A 265 -0.88 -31.05 5.54
CA ALA A 265 -1.25 -32.30 4.88
C ALA A 265 -2.76 -32.35 4.58
N GLY A 266 -3.12 -32.69 3.34
CA GLY A 266 -4.51 -32.90 2.90
C GLY A 266 -5.02 -31.84 1.92
N ARG A 267 -6.33 -31.55 1.95
CA ARG A 267 -6.96 -30.41 1.26
C ARG A 267 -7.29 -29.31 2.28
N PRO A 268 -6.29 -28.56 2.77
CA PRO A 268 -6.51 -27.48 3.73
C PRO A 268 -7.36 -26.37 3.09
N LYS A 269 -8.26 -25.77 3.88
CA LYS A 269 -9.03 -24.59 3.47
C LYS A 269 -8.15 -23.35 3.59
N GLN A 270 -8.25 -22.44 2.62
CA GLN A 270 -7.42 -21.24 2.58
C GLN A 270 -8.00 -20.09 3.43
N ILE A 271 -9.23 -20.24 3.92
CA ILE A 271 -9.95 -19.23 4.71
C ILE A 271 -10.24 -19.69 6.14
N THR A 272 -10.12 -18.77 7.08
CA THR A 272 -10.59 -18.92 8.47
C THR A 272 -11.66 -17.88 8.81
N GLY A 273 -12.52 -18.19 9.79
CA GLY A 273 -13.55 -17.25 10.27
C GLY A 273 -14.54 -16.79 9.19
N PHE A 274 -14.98 -17.71 8.32
CA PHE A 274 -15.75 -17.34 7.14
C PHE A 274 -17.21 -16.93 7.44
N GLN A 275 -17.68 -15.92 6.74
CA GLN A 275 -19.10 -15.55 6.63
C GLN A 275 -19.58 -15.82 5.21
N THR A 276 -20.71 -16.50 5.06
CA THR A 276 -21.33 -16.70 3.76
C THR A 276 -22.11 -15.44 3.40
N ARG A 277 -21.74 -14.79 2.28
CA ARG A 277 -22.40 -13.63 1.71
C ARG A 277 -22.74 -13.90 0.26
N THR A 278 -23.81 -13.32 -0.25
CA THR A 278 -24.15 -13.43 -1.68
C THR A 278 -23.47 -12.30 -2.45
N THR A 279 -22.93 -12.59 -3.63
CA THR A 279 -22.34 -11.55 -4.50
C THR A 279 -23.38 -10.50 -4.92
N PRO A 280 -22.97 -9.22 -5.07
CA PRO A 280 -21.61 -8.67 -4.94
C PRO A 280 -21.15 -8.43 -3.49
N VAL A 281 -19.88 -8.71 -3.21
CA VAL A 281 -19.29 -8.54 -1.85
C VAL A 281 -18.05 -7.65 -1.91
N LEU A 282 -17.78 -6.86 -0.86
CA LEU A 282 -16.53 -6.11 -0.69
C LEU A 282 -15.53 -6.92 0.13
N LEU A 283 -14.32 -7.12 -0.38
CA LEU A 283 -13.28 -7.97 0.23
C LEU A 283 -12.23 -7.13 0.96
N ASN A 284 -12.06 -7.20 2.29
CA ASN A 284 -10.96 -6.45 2.95
C ASN A 284 -9.58 -6.90 2.45
N PHE A 285 -8.56 -6.09 2.73
CA PHE A 285 -7.18 -6.35 2.32
C PHE A 285 -6.61 -7.71 2.77
N GLN A 286 -7.15 -8.28 3.85
CA GLN A 286 -6.78 -9.61 4.37
C GLN A 286 -7.86 -10.68 4.14
N ASP A 287 -8.98 -10.31 3.52
CA ASP A 287 -10.07 -11.24 3.26
C ASP A 287 -9.80 -11.99 1.94
N ARG A 288 -10.02 -13.30 1.96
CA ARG A 288 -10.11 -14.14 0.77
C ARG A 288 -11.53 -14.68 0.61
N ALA A 289 -11.90 -14.87 -0.64
CA ALA A 289 -13.19 -15.42 -1.03
C ALA A 289 -13.04 -16.83 -1.59
N GLU A 290 -13.94 -17.73 -1.19
CA GLU A 290 -14.14 -19.05 -1.79
C GLU A 290 -15.62 -19.25 -2.15
N LEU A 291 -15.93 -19.91 -3.27
CA LEU A 291 -17.31 -20.23 -3.63
C LEU A 291 -17.92 -21.22 -2.62
N ALA A 292 -19.16 -20.98 -2.19
CA ALA A 292 -19.84 -21.87 -1.25
C ALA A 292 -20.48 -23.09 -1.94
N THR A 293 -20.76 -23.00 -3.24
CA THR A 293 -21.49 -23.98 -4.05
C THR A 293 -20.61 -24.56 -5.16
N GLU A 294 -20.66 -25.87 -5.37
CA GLU A 294 -19.96 -26.58 -6.48
C GLU A 294 -20.73 -26.54 -7.82
N GLU A 295 -21.90 -25.89 -7.84
CA GLU A 295 -22.76 -25.67 -9.02
C GLU A 295 -22.05 -24.89 -10.13
N TYR A 296 -21.19 -23.96 -9.72
CA TYR A 296 -20.48 -23.05 -10.59
C TYR A 296 -18.98 -23.19 -10.36
N LEU A 297 -18.24 -23.38 -11.45
CA LEU A 297 -16.79 -23.37 -11.44
C LEU A 297 -16.30 -22.06 -12.09
N PRO A 298 -15.29 -21.39 -11.53
CA PRO A 298 -14.67 -20.27 -12.22
C PRO A 298 -14.01 -20.76 -13.52
N VAL A 299 -14.14 -19.99 -14.60
CA VAL A 299 -13.58 -20.33 -15.92
C VAL A 299 -12.05 -20.53 -15.85
N THR A 300 -11.39 -19.81 -14.96
CA THR A 300 -9.96 -19.98 -14.70
C THR A 300 -9.78 -20.80 -13.41
N PRO A 301 -9.43 -22.10 -13.51
CA PRO A 301 -9.24 -22.95 -12.33
C PRO A 301 -8.00 -22.49 -11.55
N GLY A 302 -8.18 -22.21 -10.27
CA GLY A 302 -7.10 -21.82 -9.35
C GLY A 302 -6.82 -20.32 -9.25
N THR A 303 -7.59 -19.48 -9.93
CA THR A 303 -7.50 -18.02 -9.75
C THR A 303 -8.26 -17.60 -8.52
N ILE A 304 -7.63 -16.71 -7.76
CA ILE A 304 -8.20 -16.08 -6.58
C ILE A 304 -9.39 -15.25 -7.04
N LEU A 305 -10.50 -15.35 -6.32
CA LEU A 305 -11.75 -14.68 -6.67
C LEU A 305 -11.63 -13.19 -6.35
N GLU A 306 -11.10 -12.42 -7.29
CA GLU A 306 -10.95 -10.95 -7.21
C GLU A 306 -11.70 -10.29 -8.37
N ASP A 307 -12.20 -9.07 -8.15
CA ASP A 307 -12.86 -8.19 -9.13
C ASP A 307 -14.05 -8.81 -9.88
N PHE A 308 -13.78 -9.44 -11.02
CA PHE A 308 -14.76 -10.06 -11.89
C PHE A 308 -14.43 -11.53 -12.08
N VAL A 309 -15.35 -12.38 -11.63
CA VAL A 309 -15.22 -13.83 -11.80
C VAL A 309 -16.30 -14.30 -12.76
N ILE A 310 -15.86 -14.82 -13.90
CA ILE A 310 -16.75 -15.51 -14.83
C ILE A 310 -16.95 -16.94 -14.31
N LEU A 311 -18.21 -17.26 -14.04
CA LEU A 311 -18.64 -18.56 -13.56
C LEU A 311 -19.24 -19.36 -14.70
N LYS A 312 -18.80 -20.61 -14.82
CA LYS A 312 -19.37 -21.61 -15.72
C LYS A 312 -20.17 -22.63 -14.93
N LYS A 313 -21.35 -23.00 -15.42
CA LYS A 313 -22.13 -24.11 -14.86
C LYS A 313 -21.33 -25.40 -14.97
N ASN A 314 -21.17 -26.10 -13.85
CA ASN A 314 -20.41 -27.33 -13.79
C ASN A 314 -21.18 -28.48 -14.49
N PRO A 315 -20.66 -29.06 -15.59
CA PRO A 315 -21.34 -30.15 -16.31
C PRO A 315 -21.41 -31.47 -15.51
N ASN A 316 -20.64 -31.60 -14.42
CA ASN A 316 -20.64 -32.79 -13.55
C ASN A 316 -21.47 -32.61 -12.27
N TYR A 317 -22.18 -31.48 -12.11
CA TYR A 317 -22.95 -31.22 -10.90
C TYR A 317 -24.17 -32.13 -10.82
N LYS A 318 -24.13 -33.10 -9.90
CA LYS A 318 -25.33 -33.81 -9.44
C LYS A 318 -25.89 -33.03 -8.26
N PRO A 319 -27.14 -32.54 -8.31
CA PRO A 319 -27.76 -31.95 -7.14
C PRO A 319 -27.74 -32.99 -6.02
N ALA A 320 -27.27 -32.59 -4.84
CA ALA A 320 -27.43 -33.42 -3.67
C ALA A 320 -28.92 -33.72 -3.54
N THR A 321 -29.31 -34.97 -3.78
CA THR A 321 -30.66 -35.45 -3.52
C THR A 321 -31.02 -35.01 -2.11
N ALA A 322 -32.05 -34.17 -2.01
CA ALA A 322 -32.67 -33.83 -0.75
C ALA A 322 -32.99 -35.14 -0.02
N GLY A 323 -32.19 -35.45 1.00
CA GLY A 323 -32.41 -36.58 1.87
C GLY A 323 -33.68 -36.33 2.64
N ALA A 324 -34.69 -37.17 2.38
CA ALA A 324 -35.80 -37.45 3.26
C ALA A 324 -35.32 -37.98 4.62
#